data_AF-A0A6B9T9D8-F1
#
_entry.id   AF-A0A6B9T9D8-F1
#
_cell.length_a   1.000
_cell.length_b   1.000
_cell.length_c   1.000
_cell.angle_alpha   90.00
_cell.angle_beta   90.00
_cell.angle_gamma   90.00
#
_symmetry.space_group_name_H-M   'P 1'
#
loop_
_entity.id
_entity.type
_entity.pdbx_description
1 polymer ?
#
loop_
_entity_poly.entity_id
_entity_poly.type
_entity_poly.pdbx_seq_one_letter_code
_entity_poly.pdbx_strand_id
1 'polypeptide(L)'
;MRCARCSYEWIPRKDELPKRCPKCRSIKWNDSHLRVTCLRCGHTWNSHNGSPKRCPSCGTHQWNTPPRSYTCKRCGYSWNAKGTKVPRKCPLCSSKDWASEREADFQRAPSRESEVDAVLEGLILGEYRKGRSCVDISISEGIPYSLVFETVKRNSTTANNIKV
;
A
#
# COMPACT_ATOMS: atom_id res chain seq x y z
N MET A 1 17.32 29.07 -6.46
CA MET A 1 17.17 28.58 -5.07
C MET A 1 15.94 29.21 -4.43
N ARG A 2 15.26 28.50 -3.52
CA ARG A 2 14.04 28.98 -2.86
C ARG A 2 14.13 28.82 -1.35
N CYS A 3 13.70 29.82 -0.60
CA CYS A 3 13.63 29.73 0.86
C CYS A 3 12.39 28.93 1.29
N ALA A 4 12.59 27.86 2.06
CA ALA A 4 11.53 27.06 2.66
C ALA A 4 10.68 27.80 3.70
N ARG A 5 11.12 28.99 4.15
CA ARG A 5 10.41 29.82 5.14
C ARG A 5 9.55 30.91 4.50
N CYS A 6 10.14 31.72 3.62
CA CYS A 6 9.45 32.86 2.99
C CYS A 6 9.10 32.65 1.52
N SER A 7 9.39 31.48 0.95
CA SER A 7 9.19 31.17 -0.47
C SER A 7 9.91 32.11 -1.45
N TYR A 8 10.81 32.97 -0.98
CA TYR A 8 11.58 33.85 -1.86
C TYR A 8 12.53 33.03 -2.73
N GLU A 9 12.59 33.38 -4.01
CA GLU A 9 13.44 32.75 -5.00
C GLU A 9 14.58 33.70 -5.38
N TRP A 10 15.80 33.16 -5.47
CA TRP A 10 16.98 33.91 -5.89
C TRP A 10 18.00 33.02 -6.60
N ILE A 11 18.86 33.69 -7.36
CA ILE A 11 19.99 33.09 -8.05
C ILE A 11 21.26 33.44 -7.25
N PRO A 12 22.03 32.46 -6.75
CA PRO A 12 23.27 32.74 -6.04
C PRO A 12 24.34 33.30 -7.00
N ARG A 13 25.16 34.24 -6.53
CA ARG A 13 26.25 34.86 -7.30
C ARG A 13 27.56 34.09 -7.26
N LYS A 14 27.65 33.08 -6.38
CA LYS A 14 28.79 32.18 -6.17
C LYS A 14 28.25 30.76 -6.09
N ASP A 15 29.09 29.76 -6.32
CA ASP A 15 28.71 28.34 -6.21
C ASP A 15 28.50 27.86 -4.76
N GLU A 16 28.73 28.73 -3.77
CA GLU A 16 28.51 28.43 -2.35
C GLU A 16 27.04 28.67 -1.94
N LEU A 17 26.49 27.74 -1.15
CA LEU A 17 25.17 27.89 -0.54
C LEU A 17 25.18 29.06 0.46
N PRO A 18 24.26 30.03 0.35
CA PRO A 18 24.24 31.16 1.27
C PRO A 18 23.91 30.68 2.68
N LYS A 19 24.59 31.23 3.69
CA LYS A 19 24.32 30.89 5.10
C LYS A 19 22.94 31.36 5.58
N ARG A 20 22.33 32.33 4.90
CA ARG A 20 21.05 32.95 5.27
C ARG A 20 20.22 33.25 4.03
N CYS A 21 18.90 33.22 4.18
CA CYS A 21 18.00 33.73 3.13
C CYS A 21 18.24 35.23 2.92
N PRO A 22 18.39 35.71 1.66
CA PRO A 22 18.56 37.14 1.37
C PRO A 22 17.38 38.02 1.81
N LYS A 23 16.15 37.48 1.83
CA LYS A 23 14.93 38.22 2.16
C LYS A 23 14.59 38.17 3.65
N CYS A 24 14.43 36.96 4.21
CA CYS A 24 14.00 36.80 5.61
C CYS A 24 15.14 36.55 6.61
N ARG A 25 16.40 36.53 6.15
CA ARG A 25 17.61 36.31 6.96
C ARG A 25 17.65 35.01 7.76
N SER A 26 16.73 34.09 7.51
CA SER A 26 16.66 32.81 8.19
C SER A 26 17.86 31.93 7.86
N ILE A 27 18.46 31.33 8.90
CA ILE A 27 19.52 30.33 8.76
C ILE A 27 18.97 28.97 8.28
N LYS A 28 17.71 28.66 8.62
CA LYS A 28 17.03 27.41 8.21
C LYS A 28 16.32 27.56 6.86
N TRP A 29 16.84 28.38 5.96
CA TRP A 29 16.16 28.68 4.70
C TRP A 29 16.11 27.49 3.74
N ASN A 30 17.05 26.56 3.87
CA ASN A 30 17.17 25.35 3.04
C ASN A 30 16.66 24.09 3.76
N ASP A 31 15.96 24.26 4.88
CA ASP A 31 15.44 23.13 5.66
C ASP A 31 14.10 22.67 5.06
N SER A 32 14.11 21.49 4.44
CA SER A 32 12.93 20.89 3.80
C SER A 32 11.82 20.60 4.80
N HIS A 33 12.14 20.39 6.09
CA HIS A 33 11.15 20.10 7.13
C HIS A 33 10.23 21.30 7.41
N LEU A 34 10.59 22.51 6.95
CA LEU A 34 9.73 23.68 7.06
C LEU A 34 8.61 23.68 6.02
N ARG A 35 8.73 22.96 4.90
CA ARG A 35 7.67 22.87 3.90
C ARG A 35 6.84 21.62 4.16
N VAL A 36 5.62 21.82 4.63
CA VAL A 36 4.72 20.73 5.03
C VAL A 36 3.51 20.65 4.10
N THR A 37 3.00 19.44 3.93
CA THR A 37 1.83 19.13 3.10
C THR A 37 0.77 18.48 3.97
N CYS A 38 -0.48 18.92 3.85
CA CYS A 38 -1.59 18.25 4.51
C CYS A 38 -1.96 16.98 3.74
N LEU A 39 -1.86 15.82 4.39
CA LEU A 39 -2.27 14.53 3.83
C LEU A 39 -3.79 14.40 3.64
N ARG A 40 -4.59 15.36 4.15
CA ARG A 40 -6.06 15.35 4.05
C ARG A 40 -6.58 16.17 2.88
N CYS A 41 -6.06 17.39 2.68
CA CYS A 41 -6.51 18.29 1.61
C CYS A 41 -5.45 18.57 0.53
N GLY A 42 -4.22 18.06 0.68
CA GLY A 42 -3.14 18.28 -0.27
C GLY A 42 -2.50 19.67 -0.20
N HIS A 43 -3.00 20.59 0.62
CA HIS A 43 -2.46 21.94 0.71
C HIS A 43 -1.02 21.93 1.24
N THR A 44 -0.12 22.69 0.60
CA THR A 44 1.28 22.84 1.02
C THR A 44 1.53 24.22 1.58
N TRP A 45 2.22 24.33 2.72
CA TRP A 45 2.58 25.63 3.32
C TRP A 45 3.94 25.57 4.03
N ASN A 46 4.45 26.75 4.35
CA ASN A 46 5.70 26.90 5.08
C ASN A 46 5.39 27.02 6.58
N SER A 47 5.78 26.01 7.36
CA SER A 47 5.75 26.03 8.82
C SER A 47 6.98 26.74 9.39
N HIS A 48 6.80 27.52 10.45
CA HIS A 48 7.92 28.16 11.14
C HIS A 48 8.74 27.17 11.99
N ASN A 49 8.11 26.08 12.47
CA ASN A 49 8.69 25.12 13.41
C ASN A 49 8.59 23.65 12.93
N GLY A 50 8.24 23.40 11.67
CA GLY A 50 8.06 22.04 11.11
C GLY A 50 6.81 21.30 11.58
N SER A 51 6.30 21.57 12.79
CA SER A 51 5.14 20.88 13.38
C SER A 51 3.96 21.83 13.65
N PRO A 52 3.21 22.27 12.62
CA PRO A 52 2.04 23.10 12.84
C PRO A 52 0.94 22.35 13.61
N LYS A 53 0.16 23.07 14.43
CA LYS A 53 -0.95 22.46 15.19
C LYS A 53 -2.14 22.12 14.30
N ARG A 54 -2.37 22.89 13.22
CA ARG A 54 -3.51 22.72 12.31
C ARG A 54 -3.12 23.04 10.87
N CYS A 55 -3.81 22.43 9.92
CA CYS A 55 -3.75 22.84 8.52
C CYS A 55 -4.42 24.21 8.34
N PRO A 56 -3.77 25.20 7.68
CA PRO A 56 -4.35 26.51 7.45
C PRO A 56 -5.51 26.50 6.44
N SER A 57 -5.58 25.49 5.56
CA SER A 57 -6.64 25.38 4.54
C SER A 57 -7.87 24.64 5.06
N CYS A 58 -7.71 23.44 5.64
CA CYS A 58 -8.86 22.61 6.06
C CYS A 58 -9.10 22.59 7.57
N GLY A 59 -8.27 23.27 8.37
CA GLY A 59 -8.42 23.38 9.82
C GLY A 59 -8.14 22.10 10.63
N THR A 60 -7.81 20.98 9.97
CA THR A 60 -7.55 19.70 10.65
C THR A 60 -6.30 19.75 11.52
N HIS A 61 -6.35 19.12 12.69
CA HIS A 61 -5.18 18.88 13.54
C HIS A 61 -4.39 17.65 13.09
N GLN A 62 -5.02 16.74 12.34
CA GLN A 62 -4.43 15.49 11.84
C GLN A 62 -3.93 15.66 10.41
N TRP A 63 -3.20 16.75 10.15
CA TRP A 63 -2.74 17.08 8.80
C TRP A 63 -1.57 16.19 8.35
N ASN A 64 -0.81 15.63 9.29
CA ASN A 64 0.32 14.72 9.05
C ASN A 64 -0.05 13.23 9.18
N THR A 65 -1.32 12.92 9.41
CA THR A 65 -1.80 11.54 9.50
C THR A 65 -2.62 11.20 8.25
N PRO A 66 -2.29 10.11 7.53
CA PRO A 66 -3.03 9.72 6.35
C PRO A 66 -4.52 9.53 6.69
N PRO A 67 -5.44 9.98 5.81
CA PRO A 67 -6.85 9.70 5.97
C PRO A 67 -7.11 8.21 5.85
N ARG A 68 -8.02 7.71 6.69
CA ARG A 68 -8.65 6.43 6.39
C ARG A 68 -9.48 6.61 5.14
N SER A 69 -9.15 5.89 4.09
CA SER A 69 -9.96 5.85 2.89
C SER A 69 -10.92 4.66 2.95
N TYR A 70 -12.10 4.83 2.37
CA TYR A 70 -13.08 3.77 2.20
C TYR A 70 -13.47 3.73 0.73
N THR A 71 -13.42 2.55 0.13
CA THR A 71 -13.75 2.36 -1.28
C THR A 71 -15.05 1.61 -1.39
N CYS A 72 -16.04 2.14 -2.11
CA CYS A 72 -17.30 1.45 -2.30
C CYS A 72 -17.10 0.18 -3.14
N LYS A 73 -17.51 -0.98 -2.62
CA LYS A 73 -17.37 -2.27 -3.33
C LYS A 73 -18.24 -2.36 -4.59
N ARG A 74 -19.29 -1.55 -4.66
CA ARG A 74 -20.24 -1.56 -5.79
C ARG A 74 -19.82 -0.66 -6.96
N CYS A 75 -19.38 0.57 -6.67
CA CYS A 75 -19.07 1.56 -7.72
C CYS A 75 -17.62 2.04 -7.74
N GLY A 76 -16.78 1.58 -6.81
CA GLY A 76 -15.36 1.98 -6.74
C GLY A 76 -15.12 3.39 -6.19
N TYR A 77 -16.16 4.13 -5.78
CA TYR A 77 -15.99 5.46 -5.22
C TYR A 77 -15.12 5.47 -3.95
N SER A 78 -14.09 6.31 -3.91
CA SER A 78 -13.22 6.49 -2.75
C SER A 78 -13.68 7.66 -1.88
N TRP A 79 -13.78 7.43 -0.57
CA TRP A 79 -14.16 8.44 0.42
C TRP A 79 -13.08 8.57 1.49
N ASN A 80 -12.54 9.78 1.61
CA ASN A 80 -11.56 10.11 2.64
C ASN A 80 -12.24 10.52 3.93
N ALA A 81 -12.10 9.68 4.96
CA ALA A 81 -12.76 9.90 6.23
C ALA A 81 -12.12 11.02 7.03
N LYS A 82 -12.94 11.97 7.48
CA LYS A 82 -12.53 13.00 8.43
C LYS A 82 -12.45 12.48 9.88
N GLY A 83 -13.10 11.35 10.17
CA GLY A 83 -13.16 10.74 11.50
C GLY A 83 -13.10 9.20 11.45
N THR A 84 -13.48 8.56 12.55
CA THR A 84 -13.45 7.08 12.68
C THR A 84 -14.69 6.39 12.12
N LYS A 85 -15.76 7.13 11.84
CA LYS A 85 -17.04 6.57 11.38
C LYS A 85 -17.04 6.40 9.86
N VAL A 86 -17.39 5.19 9.42
CA VAL A 86 -17.66 4.87 8.02
C VAL A 86 -18.95 5.55 7.58
N PRO A 87 -19.04 6.10 6.36
CA PRO A 87 -20.29 6.65 5.85
C PRO A 87 -21.36 5.55 5.75
N ARG A 88 -22.60 5.86 6.11
CA ARG A 88 -23.69 4.87 6.04
C ARG A 88 -24.04 4.43 4.61
N LYS A 89 -23.83 5.30 3.62
CA LYS A 89 -24.14 5.04 2.21
C LYS A 89 -23.11 5.71 1.32
N CYS A 90 -22.79 5.06 0.20
CA CYS A 90 -22.03 5.67 -0.88
C CYS A 90 -22.82 6.84 -1.51
N PRO A 91 -22.21 8.02 -1.70
CA PRO A 91 -22.90 9.16 -2.31
C PRO A 91 -23.24 8.95 -3.79
N LEU A 92 -22.53 8.06 -4.49
CA LEU A 92 -22.77 7.79 -5.93
C LEU A 92 -23.78 6.67 -6.17
N CYS A 93 -23.72 5.57 -5.42
CA CYS A 93 -24.54 4.38 -5.69
C CYS A 93 -25.44 3.95 -4.53
N SER A 94 -25.44 4.69 -3.42
CA SER A 94 -26.20 4.38 -2.20
C SER A 94 -25.93 3.01 -1.55
N SER A 95 -24.96 2.23 -2.04
CA SER A 95 -24.52 0.99 -1.40
C SER A 95 -23.99 1.27 0.01
N LYS A 96 -24.18 0.29 0.90
CA LYS A 96 -23.65 0.28 2.26
C LYS A 96 -22.30 -0.46 2.34
N ASP A 97 -21.87 -1.06 1.24
CA ASP A 97 -20.72 -1.96 1.16
C ASP A 97 -19.46 -1.16 0.87
N TRP A 98 -18.69 -0.92 1.94
CA TRP A 98 -17.41 -0.25 1.88
C TRP A 98 -16.29 -1.27 2.12
N ALA A 99 -15.29 -1.28 1.26
CA ALA A 99 -13.99 -1.86 1.54
C ALA A 99 -13.19 -0.85 2.38
N SER A 100 -12.60 -1.33 3.47
CA SER A 100 -11.62 -0.54 4.22
C SER A 100 -10.21 -0.99 3.85
N GLU A 101 -9.23 -0.10 3.92
CA GLU A 101 -7.82 -0.47 3.67
C GLU A 101 -7.33 -1.58 4.61
N ARG A 102 -7.92 -1.74 5.80
CA ARG A 102 -7.64 -2.91 6.67
C ARG A 102 -8.07 -4.22 6.04
N GLU A 103 -9.12 -4.25 5.21
CA GLU A 103 -9.51 -5.48 4.51
C GLU A 103 -8.55 -5.78 3.36
N ALA A 104 -8.03 -4.75 2.69
CA ALA A 104 -7.11 -4.87 1.57
C ALA A 104 -5.70 -5.36 2.00
N ASP A 105 -5.22 -4.95 3.17
CA ASP A 105 -3.91 -5.39 3.69
C ASP A 105 -3.91 -6.87 4.10
N PHE A 106 -5.02 -7.39 4.63
CA PHE A 106 -5.17 -8.81 4.96
C PHE A 106 -5.31 -9.72 3.72
N GLN A 107 -5.69 -9.17 2.58
CA GLN A 107 -5.87 -9.92 1.33
C GLN A 107 -4.62 -9.89 0.42
N ARG A 108 -3.58 -9.12 0.78
CA ARG A 108 -2.42 -8.87 -0.08
C ARG A 108 -1.12 -9.52 0.41
N ALA A 109 -1.10 -10.07 1.61
CA ALA A 109 -0.03 -10.97 2.03
C ALA A 109 -0.45 -12.40 1.68
N PRO A 110 0.30 -13.13 0.82
CA PRO A 110 0.17 -14.58 0.83
C PRO A 110 0.45 -15.04 2.26
N SER A 111 -0.51 -15.74 2.87
CA SER A 111 -0.27 -16.35 4.19
C SER A 111 0.94 -17.26 4.06
N ARG A 112 1.79 -17.37 5.09
CA ARG A 112 2.92 -18.32 5.10
C ARG A 112 2.45 -19.73 4.74
N GLU A 113 1.21 -20.08 5.09
CA GLU A 113 0.51 -21.31 4.73
C GLU A 113 0.37 -21.49 3.21
N SER A 114 0.06 -20.45 2.44
CA SER A 114 -0.04 -20.55 0.97
C SER A 114 1.29 -20.78 0.27
N GLU A 115 2.40 -20.35 0.87
CA GLU A 115 3.75 -20.54 0.32
C GLU A 115 4.26 -21.97 0.53
N VAL A 116 4.04 -22.55 1.73
CA VAL A 116 4.35 -23.97 1.94
C VAL A 116 3.48 -24.89 1.09
N ASP A 117 2.21 -24.56 0.89
CA ASP A 117 1.32 -25.33 0.00
C ASP A 117 1.83 -25.30 -1.45
N ALA A 118 2.25 -24.15 -1.97
CA ALA A 118 2.78 -24.03 -3.33
C ALA A 118 4.09 -24.81 -3.53
N VAL A 119 4.98 -24.81 -2.53
CA VAL A 119 6.24 -25.59 -2.57
C VAL A 119 5.95 -27.09 -2.55
N LEU A 120 5.01 -27.51 -1.69
CA LEU A 120 4.60 -28.91 -1.56
C LEU A 120 3.93 -29.42 -2.85
N GLU A 121 3.03 -28.63 -3.44
CA GLU A 121 2.43 -28.94 -4.74
C GLU A 121 3.49 -29.05 -5.85
N GLY A 122 4.48 -28.15 -5.87
CA GLY A 122 5.59 -28.18 -6.81
C GLY A 122 6.43 -29.45 -6.71
N LEU A 123 6.72 -29.91 -5.49
CA LEU A 123 7.44 -31.16 -5.23
C LEU A 123 6.64 -32.38 -5.70
N ILE A 124 5.36 -32.47 -5.33
CA ILE A 124 4.46 -33.57 -5.75
C ILE A 124 4.40 -33.68 -7.27
N LEU A 125 4.14 -32.56 -7.96
CA LEU A 125 4.03 -32.55 -9.42
C LEU A 125 5.37 -32.80 -10.10
N GLY A 126 6.47 -32.33 -9.51
CA GLY A 126 7.83 -32.56 -10.00
C GLY A 126 8.18 -34.05 -10.00
N GLU A 127 7.96 -34.76 -8.89
CA GLU A 127 8.20 -36.20 -8.80
C GLU A 127 7.25 -37.01 -9.68
N TYR A 128 5.99 -36.62 -9.77
CA TYR A 128 5.02 -37.27 -10.65
C TYR A 128 5.40 -37.14 -12.13
N ARG A 129 5.85 -35.96 -12.57
CA ARG A 129 6.34 -35.74 -13.95
C ARG A 129 7.59 -36.55 -14.29
N LYS A 130 8.41 -36.92 -13.30
CA LYS A 130 9.54 -37.85 -13.46
C LYS A 130 9.10 -39.30 -13.61
N GLY A 131 7.79 -39.58 -13.57
CA GLY A 131 7.22 -40.92 -13.76
C GLY A 131 7.05 -41.72 -12.47
N ARG A 132 7.22 -41.11 -11.29
CA ARG A 132 6.97 -41.80 -10.01
C ARG A 132 5.46 -41.95 -9.76
N SER A 133 5.07 -43.07 -9.16
CA SER A 133 3.67 -43.29 -8.79
C SER A 133 3.27 -42.45 -7.57
N CYS A 134 1.98 -42.14 -7.41
CA CYS A 134 1.49 -41.39 -6.25
C CYS A 134 1.79 -42.10 -4.91
N VAL A 135 1.87 -43.43 -4.93
CA VAL A 135 2.20 -44.24 -3.74
C VAL A 135 3.68 -44.07 -3.38
N ASP A 136 4.57 -44.13 -4.37
CA ASP A 136 6.01 -43.96 -4.14
C ASP A 136 6.35 -42.57 -3.62
N ILE A 137 5.68 -41.54 -4.14
CA ILE A 137 5.84 -40.15 -3.68
C ILE A 137 5.36 -40.02 -2.22
N SER A 138 4.22 -40.62 -1.88
CA SER A 138 3.69 -40.60 -0.51
C SER A 138 4.65 -41.22 0.50
N ILE A 139 5.24 -42.37 0.15
CA ILE A 139 6.17 -43.08 1.03
C ILE A 139 7.52 -42.35 1.15
N SER A 140 8.09 -41.90 0.03
CA SER A 140 9.43 -41.29 0.01
C SER A 140 9.47 -39.91 0.65
N GLU A 141 8.44 -39.09 0.42
CA GLU A 141 8.39 -37.70 0.90
C GLU A 141 7.63 -37.56 2.22
N GLY A 142 7.06 -38.65 2.74
CA GLY A 142 6.25 -38.64 3.97
C GLY A 142 4.93 -37.87 3.85
N ILE A 143 4.46 -37.66 2.62
CA ILE A 143 3.25 -36.89 2.32
C ILE A 143 2.04 -37.84 2.35
N PRO A 144 0.91 -37.48 3.00
CA PRO A 144 -0.30 -38.29 2.95
C PRO A 144 -0.75 -38.60 1.52
N TYR A 145 -1.05 -39.87 1.24
CA TYR A 145 -1.47 -40.33 -0.09
C TYR A 145 -2.65 -39.52 -0.65
N SER A 146 -3.62 -39.17 0.19
CA SER A 146 -4.78 -38.35 -0.20
C SER A 146 -4.37 -37.02 -0.80
N LEU A 147 -3.40 -36.33 -0.18
CA LEU A 147 -2.91 -35.04 -0.64
C LEU A 147 -2.16 -35.14 -1.96
N VAL A 148 -1.30 -36.17 -2.11
CA VAL A 148 -0.59 -36.45 -3.36
C VAL A 148 -1.58 -36.72 -4.48
N PHE A 149 -2.55 -37.60 -4.25
CA PHE A 149 -3.56 -37.98 -5.23
C PHE A 149 -4.43 -36.79 -5.66
N GLU A 150 -4.91 -35.99 -4.72
CA GLU A 150 -5.73 -34.81 -5.03
C GLU A 150 -4.96 -33.76 -5.81
N THR A 151 -3.70 -33.49 -5.45
CA THR A 151 -2.84 -32.52 -6.14
C THR A 151 -2.62 -32.92 -7.60
N VAL A 152 -2.31 -34.20 -7.84
CA VAL A 152 -2.14 -34.74 -9.20
C VAL A 152 -3.45 -34.72 -9.97
N LYS A 153 -4.57 -35.14 -9.35
CA LYS A 153 -5.91 -35.16 -9.97
C LYS A 153 -6.38 -33.77 -10.37
N ARG A 154 -6.17 -32.76 -9.51
CA ARG A 154 -6.54 -31.37 -9.76
C ARG A 154 -5.76 -30.79 -10.94
N ASN A 155 -4.48 -31.11 -11.04
CA ASN A 155 -3.63 -30.61 -12.13
C ASN A 155 -3.85 -31.36 -13.46
N SER A 156 -4.19 -32.65 -13.43
CA SER A 156 -4.48 -33.41 -14.65
C SER A 156 -5.81 -33.00 -15.30
N THR A 157 -6.82 -32.63 -14.51
CA THR A 157 -8.06 -32.05 -15.03
C THR A 157 -7.84 -30.66 -15.64
N THR A 158 -6.98 -29.83 -15.04
CA THR A 158 -6.61 -28.52 -15.61
C THR A 158 -5.86 -28.66 -16.94
N ALA A 159 -4.94 -29.61 -17.06
CA ALA A 159 -4.19 -29.85 -18.30
C ALA A 159 -5.07 -30.36 -19.46
N ASN A 160 -6.13 -31.13 -19.18
CA ASN A 160 -7.04 -31.64 -20.20
C ASN A 160 -8.05 -30.59 -20.72
N ASN A 161 -8.22 -29.46 -20.02
CA ASN A 161 -9.11 -28.36 -20.44
C ASN A 161 -8.41 -27.28 -21.30
N ILE A 162 -7.11 -27.44 -21.62
CA ILE A 162 -6.31 -26.49 -22.42
C ILE A 162 -5.93 -27.12 -23.79
N LYS A 163 -6.87 -27.85 -24.41
CA LYS A 163 -6.76 -28.25 -25.81
C LYS A 163 -8.02 -27.78 -26.55
N VAL A 164 -7.96 -26.55 -27.06
CA VAL A 164 -8.79 -26.02 -28.15
C VAL A 164 -7.85 -25.56 -29.24
#